data_AF-A0A1F5YCY8-F1
#
_entry.id   AF-A0A1F5YCY8-F1
#
_cell.length_a   1.000
_cell.length_b   1.000
_cell.length_c   1.000
_cell.angle_alpha   90.00
_cell.angle_beta   90.00
_cell.angle_gamma   90.00
#
_symmetry.space_group_name_H-M   'P 1'
#
loop_
_entity.id
_entity.type
_entity.pdbx_description
1 polymer ?
#
loop_
_entity_poly.entity_id
_entity_poly.type
_entity_poly.pdbx_seq_one_letter_code
_entity_poly.pdbx_strand_id
1 'polypeptide(L)'
;MNYPIWELTYIGGPSLIALIAVTHVYIAHLAVGGGVFLWLTDIKGFRENSPEIHGYLKKHISFFLLLTMVFGAVSGVGIWFIIALVNPAATTILIHNFVFGWAIEWVFFFGEIAALLIYYYYFDRMDRKTRLRIAFLYAVFAWLSLFIINGIIDFMLTSGKWIETQNFWDGFFNPTYWPSLFFRTFIAFTFAGLFGYVTTVFLENEKFRRRMLRYCTKWLLLPMLGLIPSALWYYYAVPLSFREVAFGMNRDLTPFLHLLPGMTALIFLLGIVLSVASGRGVQKAAAFLLIPVGLFWMGGFEYTREIARKPYVIANFMYSNSIPVAEVELLNREGVLKHAKWSAIDKVTAENRLEAGREIFNLECLACHTVGGIRNDILPLAGKFPYRGLLAQLTGMSKIRRYMPPFVGTEEEKAALAAYITSELLHREVAEPPGSPASGGALEETQIPPFDPKKDEYVLLAWNSAGMQEVSDCDELFSYLPPGNTVEAQLLKRGPQPVLISEGVELSYKVEDQHANPAGHDSFWEFSEALYGRKIEAGKGLEGKGVEGVFDWDAEKEIHRAKGVPLLPYREDGKFDAYP
;
A
#
# COMPACT_ATOMS: atom_id res chain seq x y z
N MET A 1 -7.91 -17.34 -0.50
CA MET A 1 -8.28 -18.32 -1.55
C MET A 1 -9.22 -19.44 -1.10
N ASN A 2 -9.48 -19.62 0.20
CA ASN A 2 -10.39 -20.66 0.70
C ASN A 2 -11.89 -20.29 0.64
N TYR A 3 -12.22 -19.06 0.25
CA TYR A 3 -13.56 -18.49 0.31
C TYR A 3 -13.95 -17.91 -1.05
N PRO A 4 -15.26 -17.87 -1.37
CA PRO A 4 -15.75 -17.23 -2.59
C PRO A 4 -15.49 -15.73 -2.54
N ILE A 5 -15.33 -15.12 -3.72
CA ILE A 5 -15.08 -13.69 -3.87
C ILE A 5 -16.40 -13.00 -4.17
N TRP A 6 -16.73 -11.97 -3.39
CA TRP A 6 -17.87 -11.11 -3.70
C TRP A 6 -17.45 -10.03 -4.69
N GLU A 7 -17.83 -10.20 -5.96
CA GLU A 7 -17.42 -9.30 -7.04
C GLU A 7 -18.09 -7.92 -6.94
N LEU A 8 -17.37 -6.94 -6.38
CA LEU A 8 -17.84 -5.56 -6.18
C LEU A 8 -17.03 -4.56 -7.01
N THR A 9 -17.04 -4.73 -8.32
CA THR A 9 -16.16 -4.01 -9.26
C THR A 9 -16.31 -2.49 -9.22
N TYR A 10 -17.50 -1.93 -8.98
CA TYR A 10 -17.71 -0.48 -8.99
C TYR A 10 -17.45 0.22 -7.64
N ILE A 11 -18.05 -0.28 -6.56
CA ILE A 11 -17.93 0.36 -5.23
C ILE A 11 -16.67 -0.08 -4.47
N GLY A 12 -16.24 -1.33 -4.67
CA GLY A 12 -15.15 -1.97 -3.94
C GLY A 12 -15.55 -2.37 -2.51
N GLY A 13 -15.18 -3.59 -2.11
CA GLY A 13 -15.43 -4.12 -0.77
C GLY A 13 -14.95 -3.20 0.37
N PRO A 14 -13.72 -2.67 0.35
CA PRO A 14 -13.25 -1.85 1.46
C PRO A 14 -13.90 -0.45 1.53
N SER A 15 -14.59 0.02 0.48
CA SER A 15 -15.42 1.23 0.56
C SER A 15 -16.71 0.98 1.35
N LEU A 16 -17.32 -0.20 1.19
CA LEU A 16 -18.49 -0.61 1.99
C LEU A 16 -18.11 -0.79 3.47
N ILE A 17 -16.97 -1.43 3.75
CA ILE A 17 -16.44 -1.52 5.12
C ILE A 17 -16.28 -0.11 5.69
N ALA A 18 -15.61 0.80 4.96
CA ALA A 18 -15.38 2.16 5.43
C ALA A 18 -16.68 2.92 5.73
N LEU A 19 -17.69 2.81 4.86
CA LEU A 19 -18.99 3.45 5.06
C LEU A 19 -19.65 3.02 6.38
N ILE A 20 -19.71 1.71 6.64
CA ILE A 20 -20.35 1.16 7.84
C ILE A 20 -19.47 1.41 9.07
N ALA A 21 -18.18 1.10 8.99
CA ALA A 21 -17.26 1.20 10.12
C ALA A 21 -17.05 2.64 10.58
N VAL A 22 -16.81 3.59 9.68
CA VAL A 22 -16.61 5.01 10.08
C VAL A 22 -17.85 5.55 10.77
N THR A 23 -19.03 5.24 10.22
CA THR A 23 -20.31 5.67 10.77
C THR A 23 -20.55 5.05 12.15
N HIS A 24 -20.36 3.74 12.29
CA HIS A 24 -20.50 3.05 13.55
C HIS A 24 -19.52 3.58 14.60
N VAL A 25 -18.23 3.67 14.25
CA VAL A 25 -17.17 4.04 15.19
C VAL A 25 -17.33 5.51 15.63
N TYR A 26 -17.82 6.41 14.77
CA TYR A 26 -18.16 7.77 15.17
C TYR A 26 -19.21 7.81 16.28
N ILE A 27 -20.25 6.97 16.18
CA ILE A 27 -21.30 6.85 17.19
C ILE A 27 -20.83 6.05 18.42
N ALA A 28 -19.99 5.04 18.25
CA ALA A 28 -19.40 4.30 19.37
C ALA A 28 -18.52 5.20 20.24
N HIS A 29 -17.72 6.09 19.64
CA HIS A 29 -16.92 7.07 20.40
C HIS A 29 -17.82 8.08 21.13
N LEU A 30 -18.98 8.45 20.56
CA LEU A 30 -20.00 9.18 21.29
C LEU A 30 -20.54 8.38 22.48
N ALA A 31 -20.81 7.08 22.34
CA ALA A 31 -21.28 6.24 23.45
C ALA A 31 -20.27 6.25 24.61
N VAL A 32 -18.99 6.00 24.31
CA VAL A 32 -17.90 6.00 25.30
C VAL A 32 -17.76 7.35 26.01
N GLY A 33 -17.55 8.43 25.25
CA GLY A 33 -17.33 9.74 25.85
C GLY A 33 -18.60 10.33 26.46
N GLY A 34 -19.74 10.08 25.81
CA GLY A 34 -21.05 10.50 26.26
C GLY A 34 -21.46 9.87 27.57
N GLY A 35 -21.04 8.63 27.86
CA GLY A 35 -21.20 8.02 29.17
C GLY A 35 -20.54 8.81 30.29
N VAL A 36 -19.29 9.21 30.10
CA VAL A 36 -18.58 10.07 31.05
C VAL A 36 -19.23 11.45 31.13
N PHE A 37 -19.68 11.99 29.99
CA PHE A 37 -20.41 13.25 29.95
C PHE A 37 -21.71 13.23 30.75
N LEU A 38 -22.53 12.18 30.62
CA LEU A 38 -23.76 11.99 31.40
C LEU A 38 -23.46 11.97 32.90
N TRP A 39 -22.50 11.16 33.31
CA TRP A 39 -22.12 11.02 34.71
C TRP A 39 -21.60 12.34 35.32
N LEU A 40 -20.67 13.01 34.65
CA LEU A 40 -20.11 14.28 35.13
C LEU A 40 -21.12 15.43 35.07
N THR A 41 -22.04 15.41 34.10
CA THR A 41 -23.11 16.43 34.01
C THR A 41 -24.13 16.25 35.13
N ASP A 42 -24.45 15.02 35.55
CA ASP A 42 -25.35 14.78 36.70
C ASP A 42 -24.67 15.24 38.02
N ILE A 43 -23.37 14.94 38.19
CA ILE A 43 -22.58 15.49 39.32
C ILE A 43 -22.61 17.02 39.31
N LYS A 44 -22.43 17.65 38.14
CA LYS A 44 -22.46 19.10 37.99
C LYS A 44 -23.83 19.69 38.36
N GLY A 45 -24.91 19.08 37.85
CA GLY A 45 -26.28 19.49 38.15
C GLY A 45 -26.56 19.51 39.65
N PHE A 46 -26.05 18.50 40.36
CA PHE A 46 -26.13 18.47 41.81
C PHE A 46 -25.24 19.53 42.50
N ARG A 47 -23.95 19.61 42.13
CA ARG A 47 -22.99 20.54 42.76
C ARG A 47 -23.42 22.01 42.63
N GLU A 48 -24.05 22.34 41.51
CA GLU A 48 -24.56 23.69 41.23
C GLU A 48 -26.01 23.88 41.68
N ASN A 49 -26.63 22.85 42.26
CA ASN A 49 -28.02 22.83 42.68
C ASN A 49 -28.97 23.39 41.59
N SER A 50 -28.77 22.97 40.34
CA SER A 50 -29.43 23.54 39.16
C SER A 50 -30.48 22.56 38.59
N PRO A 51 -31.78 22.83 38.77
CA PRO A 51 -32.86 22.05 38.15
C PRO A 51 -32.77 22.03 36.62
N GLU A 52 -32.24 23.09 36.01
CA GLU A 52 -32.11 23.22 34.56
C GLU A 52 -31.13 22.20 33.98
N ILE A 53 -30.05 21.87 34.69
CA ILE A 53 -29.10 20.83 34.26
C ILE A 53 -29.75 19.45 34.32
N HIS A 54 -30.54 19.17 35.36
CA HIS A 54 -31.27 17.90 35.46
C HIS A 54 -32.32 17.77 34.34
N GLY A 55 -33.05 18.86 34.06
CA GLY A 55 -33.99 18.90 32.94
C GLY A 55 -33.30 18.75 31.58
N TYR A 56 -32.11 19.32 31.40
CA TYR A 56 -31.28 19.10 30.22
C TYR A 56 -30.87 17.63 30.08
N LEU A 57 -30.35 17.01 31.14
CA LEU A 57 -29.94 15.61 31.15
C LEU A 57 -31.07 14.67 30.74
N LYS A 58 -32.28 14.88 31.28
CA LYS A 58 -33.47 14.09 30.95
C LYS A 58 -33.86 14.17 29.48
N LYS A 59 -33.60 15.28 28.79
CA LYS A 59 -33.81 15.40 27.34
C LYS A 59 -32.64 14.82 26.54
N HIS A 60 -31.41 15.09 27.00
CA HIS A 60 -30.19 14.63 26.33
C HIS A 60 -30.08 13.11 26.33
N ILE A 61 -30.51 12.45 27.40
CA ILE A 61 -30.50 10.98 27.50
C ILE A 61 -31.41 10.31 26.48
N SER A 62 -32.57 10.88 26.13
CA SER A 62 -33.43 10.34 25.05
C SER A 62 -32.70 10.36 23.70
N PHE A 63 -32.07 11.50 23.39
CA PHE A 63 -31.25 11.65 22.18
C PHE A 63 -30.09 10.65 22.18
N PHE A 64 -29.39 10.57 23.31
CA PHE A 64 -28.24 9.69 23.49
C PHE A 64 -28.65 8.23 23.29
N LEU A 65 -29.70 7.76 23.97
CA LEU A 65 -30.21 6.39 23.85
C LEU A 65 -30.58 6.03 22.41
N LEU A 66 -31.34 6.87 21.71
CA LEU A 66 -31.72 6.57 20.33
C LEU A 66 -30.50 6.45 19.40
N LEU A 67 -29.52 7.35 19.56
CA LEU A 67 -28.36 7.37 18.69
C LEU A 67 -27.36 6.26 19.03
N THR A 68 -26.98 6.09 20.29
CA THR A 68 -25.93 5.14 20.68
C THR A 68 -26.44 3.72 20.81
N MET A 69 -27.60 3.52 21.43
CA MET A 69 -28.14 2.17 21.62
C MET A 69 -28.79 1.63 20.34
N VAL A 70 -29.69 2.38 19.70
CA VAL A 70 -30.44 1.83 18.54
C VAL A 70 -29.58 1.86 17.29
N PHE A 71 -29.14 3.05 16.86
CA PHE A 71 -28.34 3.18 15.64
C PHE A 71 -26.94 2.58 15.82
N GLY A 72 -26.29 2.78 16.97
CA GLY A 72 -25.00 2.15 17.27
C GLY A 72 -25.05 0.62 17.26
N ALA A 73 -26.05 -0.02 17.89
CA ALA A 73 -26.18 -1.49 17.86
C ALA A 73 -26.35 -2.03 16.44
N VAL A 74 -27.27 -1.45 15.66
CA VAL A 74 -27.57 -1.92 14.29
C VAL A 74 -26.34 -1.76 13.39
N SER A 75 -25.65 -0.62 13.47
CA SER A 75 -24.44 -0.38 12.68
C SER A 75 -23.28 -1.29 13.11
N GLY A 76 -23.19 -1.65 14.41
CA GLY A 76 -22.18 -2.58 14.93
C GLY A 76 -22.39 -4.00 14.43
N VAL A 77 -23.64 -4.48 14.42
CA VAL A 77 -24.00 -5.75 13.76
C VAL A 77 -23.67 -5.68 12.27
N GLY A 78 -23.92 -4.54 11.61
CA GLY A 78 -23.57 -4.32 10.21
C GLY A 78 -22.07 -4.52 9.92
N ILE A 79 -21.17 -4.17 10.84
CA ILE A 79 -19.73 -4.43 10.69
C ILE A 79 -19.45 -5.92 10.54
N TRP A 80 -20.04 -6.77 11.39
CA TRP A 80 -19.82 -8.22 11.35
C TRP A 80 -20.20 -8.83 10.01
N PHE A 81 -21.35 -8.45 9.46
CA PHE A 81 -21.77 -8.92 8.15
C PHE A 81 -20.82 -8.45 7.04
N ILE A 82 -20.45 -7.17 7.01
CA ILE A 82 -19.67 -6.64 5.90
C ILE A 82 -18.22 -7.16 5.91
N ILE A 83 -17.57 -7.28 7.07
CA ILE A 83 -16.20 -7.81 7.14
C ILE A 83 -16.15 -9.30 6.80
N ALA A 84 -17.17 -10.07 7.19
CA ALA A 84 -17.26 -11.49 6.87
C ALA A 84 -17.46 -11.72 5.36
N LEU A 85 -18.20 -10.84 4.67
CA LEU A 85 -18.40 -10.93 3.23
C LEU A 85 -17.19 -10.41 2.43
N VAL A 86 -16.58 -9.31 2.85
CA VAL A 86 -15.51 -8.65 2.10
C VAL A 86 -14.13 -9.24 2.37
N ASN A 87 -13.83 -9.63 3.62
CA ASN A 87 -12.54 -10.24 3.98
C ASN A 87 -12.74 -11.41 4.95
N PRO A 88 -13.35 -12.53 4.49
CA PRO A 88 -13.64 -13.68 5.35
C PRO A 88 -12.37 -14.27 5.97
N ALA A 89 -11.27 -14.36 5.22
CA ALA A 89 -10.03 -14.96 5.71
C ALA A 89 -9.44 -14.21 6.92
N ALA A 90 -9.30 -12.88 6.83
CA ALA A 90 -8.82 -12.08 7.96
C ALA A 90 -9.81 -12.16 9.13
N THR A 91 -11.12 -12.10 8.86
CA THR A 91 -12.17 -12.23 9.88
C THR A 91 -12.08 -13.57 10.62
N THR A 92 -11.85 -14.68 9.91
CA THR A 92 -11.64 -16.00 10.50
C THR A 92 -10.45 -16.01 11.45
N ILE A 93 -9.31 -15.42 11.07
CA ILE A 93 -8.13 -15.34 11.93
C ILE A 93 -8.44 -14.55 13.20
N LEU A 94 -9.11 -13.41 13.08
CA LEU A 94 -9.51 -12.63 14.25
C LEU A 94 -10.46 -13.41 15.18
N ILE A 95 -11.40 -14.20 14.64
CA ILE A 95 -12.30 -15.06 15.44
C ILE A 95 -11.51 -16.11 16.20
N HIS A 96 -10.65 -16.87 15.53
CA HIS A 96 -9.91 -17.95 16.20
C HIS A 96 -8.98 -17.44 17.29
N ASN A 97 -8.48 -16.21 17.16
CA ASN A 97 -7.58 -15.60 18.15
C ASN A 97 -8.33 -14.85 19.25
N PHE A 98 -9.42 -14.14 18.94
CA PHE A 98 -10.02 -13.16 19.83
C PHE A 98 -11.51 -13.38 20.12
N VAL A 99 -12.07 -14.55 19.84
CA VAL A 99 -13.49 -14.86 20.13
C VAL A 99 -13.87 -14.53 21.58
N PHE A 100 -13.01 -14.84 22.55
CA PHE A 100 -13.27 -14.50 23.96
C PHE A 100 -13.11 -13.01 24.25
N GLY A 101 -12.22 -12.31 23.53
CA GLY A 101 -12.15 -10.85 23.57
C GLY A 101 -13.49 -10.24 23.13
N TRP A 102 -14.00 -10.64 21.96
CA TRP A 102 -15.32 -10.19 21.51
C TRP A 102 -16.44 -10.58 22.47
N ALA A 103 -16.44 -11.81 23.01
CA ALA A 103 -17.45 -12.19 24.00
C ALA A 103 -17.44 -11.27 25.23
N ILE A 104 -16.26 -10.88 25.71
CA ILE A 104 -16.10 -9.92 26.82
C ILE A 104 -16.62 -8.54 26.43
N GLU A 105 -16.31 -8.05 25.22
CA GLU A 105 -16.84 -6.79 24.70
C GLU A 105 -18.38 -6.80 24.69
N TRP A 106 -19.00 -7.89 24.25
CA TRP A 106 -20.46 -8.04 24.21
C TRP A 106 -21.09 -8.05 25.62
N VAL A 107 -20.41 -8.61 26.62
CA VAL A 107 -20.84 -8.53 28.02
C VAL A 107 -20.81 -7.09 28.53
N PHE A 108 -19.76 -6.33 28.21
CA PHE A 108 -19.70 -4.91 28.54
C PHE A 108 -20.78 -4.11 27.80
N PHE A 109 -21.00 -4.40 26.52
CA PHE A 109 -22.07 -3.77 25.74
C PHE A 109 -23.46 -4.06 26.31
N PHE A 110 -23.72 -5.29 26.76
CA PHE A 110 -24.96 -5.61 27.47
C PHE A 110 -25.09 -4.82 28.78
N GLY A 111 -24.01 -4.73 29.56
CA GLY A 111 -23.96 -3.92 30.78
C GLY A 111 -24.21 -2.43 30.50
N GLU A 112 -23.66 -1.91 29.41
CA GLU A 112 -23.89 -0.56 28.90
C GLU A 112 -25.38 -0.33 28.62
N ILE A 113 -26.02 -1.19 27.83
CA ILE A 113 -27.45 -1.09 27.51
C ILE A 113 -28.31 -1.14 28.77
N ALA A 114 -28.04 -2.10 29.66
CA ALA A 114 -28.81 -2.26 30.90
C ALA A 114 -28.68 -1.01 31.79
N ALA A 115 -27.47 -0.49 31.98
CA ALA A 115 -27.25 0.72 32.75
C ALA A 115 -27.94 1.93 32.12
N LEU A 116 -27.89 2.09 30.79
CA LEU A 116 -28.53 3.19 30.09
C LEU A 116 -30.06 3.14 30.20
N LEU A 117 -30.67 1.96 30.04
CA LEU A 117 -32.11 1.80 30.15
C LEU A 117 -32.60 2.07 31.57
N ILE A 118 -31.87 1.60 32.60
CA ILE A 118 -32.19 1.90 34.00
C ILE A 118 -32.06 3.41 34.24
N TYR A 119 -30.96 4.02 33.78
CA TYR A 119 -30.72 5.45 33.90
C TYR A 119 -31.81 6.28 33.21
N TYR A 120 -32.32 5.81 32.06
CA TYR A 120 -33.40 6.43 31.30
C TYR A 120 -34.76 6.33 31.96
N TYR A 121 -35.25 5.11 32.18
CA TYR A 121 -36.62 4.89 32.64
C TYR A 121 -36.83 5.23 34.11
N TYR A 122 -35.79 5.14 34.93
CA TYR A 122 -35.86 5.40 36.37
C TYR A 122 -35.17 6.70 36.79
N PHE A 123 -34.84 7.59 35.84
CA PHE A 123 -34.11 8.84 36.10
C PHE A 123 -34.68 9.67 37.27
N ASP A 124 -36.00 9.86 37.30
CA ASP A 124 -36.67 10.64 38.36
C ASP A 124 -37.07 9.81 39.58
N ARG A 125 -36.99 8.48 39.48
CA ARG A 125 -37.41 7.54 40.54
C ARG A 125 -36.27 7.12 41.44
N MET A 126 -35.03 7.16 40.94
CA MET A 126 -33.85 6.80 41.71
C MET A 126 -33.40 7.92 42.63
N ASP A 127 -32.91 7.55 43.81
CA ASP A 127 -32.15 8.46 44.64
C ASP A 127 -30.82 8.81 43.95
N ARG A 128 -30.22 9.93 44.36
CA ARG A 128 -29.00 10.45 43.76
C ARG A 128 -27.85 9.44 43.74
N LYS A 129 -27.62 8.71 44.85
CA LYS A 129 -26.45 7.82 44.95
C LYS A 129 -26.59 6.70 43.93
N THR A 130 -27.78 6.12 43.82
CA THR A 130 -28.08 5.07 42.85
C THR A 130 -27.97 5.60 41.43
N ARG A 131 -28.59 6.76 41.13
CA ARG A 131 -28.55 7.35 39.79
C ARG A 131 -27.12 7.62 39.30
N LEU A 132 -26.26 8.20 40.16
CA LEU A 132 -24.85 8.44 39.84
C LEU A 132 -24.04 7.15 39.69
N ARG A 133 -24.34 6.10 40.48
CA ARG A 133 -23.69 4.78 40.32
C ARG A 133 -24.06 4.15 38.99
N ILE A 134 -25.32 4.20 38.57
CA ILE A 134 -25.74 3.64 37.28
C ILE A 134 -25.08 4.41 36.12
N ALA A 135 -25.05 5.74 36.16
CA ALA A 135 -24.36 6.54 35.15
C ALA A 135 -22.84 6.26 35.10
N PHE A 136 -22.22 6.04 36.26
CA PHE A 136 -20.81 5.63 36.33
C PHE A 136 -20.58 4.23 35.76
N LEU A 137 -21.46 3.26 36.07
CA LEU A 137 -21.38 1.92 35.52
C LEU A 137 -21.50 1.92 34.00
N TYR A 138 -22.43 2.72 33.44
CA TYR A 138 -22.50 2.94 31.99
C TYR A 138 -21.15 3.41 31.44
N ALA A 139 -20.57 4.46 32.03
CA ALA A 139 -19.31 5.03 31.57
C ALA A 139 -18.15 4.01 31.62
N VAL A 140 -18.10 3.20 32.68
CA VAL A 140 -17.10 2.13 32.83
C VAL A 140 -17.31 1.03 31.78
N PHE A 141 -18.53 0.55 31.59
CA PHE A 141 -18.82 -0.49 30.61
C PHE A 141 -18.52 -0.03 29.18
N ALA A 142 -18.94 1.18 28.81
CA ALA A 142 -18.64 1.72 27.48
C ALA A 142 -17.13 1.86 27.26
N TRP A 143 -16.38 2.37 28.25
CA TRP A 143 -14.92 2.46 28.15
C TRP A 143 -14.24 1.07 28.10
N LEU A 144 -14.76 0.08 28.84
CA LEU A 144 -14.26 -1.29 28.78
C LEU A 144 -14.56 -1.95 27.43
N SER A 145 -15.69 -1.65 26.78
CA SER A 145 -15.92 -2.06 25.39
C SER A 145 -14.85 -1.49 24.46
N LEU A 146 -14.54 -0.19 24.57
CA LEU A 146 -13.42 0.42 23.82
C LEU A 146 -12.08 -0.27 24.13
N PHE A 147 -11.78 -0.52 25.41
CA PHE A 147 -10.54 -1.19 25.85
C PHE A 147 -10.34 -2.55 25.17
N ILE A 148 -11.42 -3.32 25.01
CA ILE A 148 -11.37 -4.65 24.42
C ILE A 148 -11.24 -4.59 22.90
N ILE A 149 -12.14 -3.86 22.21
CA ILE A 149 -12.12 -3.81 20.74
C ILE A 149 -10.85 -3.15 20.19
N ASN A 150 -10.28 -2.21 20.96
CA ASN A 150 -9.03 -1.55 20.63
C ASN A 150 -7.90 -2.56 20.37
N GLY A 151 -7.74 -3.56 21.25
CA GLY A 151 -6.68 -4.55 21.08
C GLY A 151 -6.82 -5.40 19.83
N ILE A 152 -8.06 -5.76 19.47
CA ILE A 152 -8.35 -6.56 18.27
C ILE A 152 -8.09 -5.74 16.99
N ILE A 153 -8.48 -4.47 16.97
CA ILE A 153 -8.31 -3.61 15.80
C ILE A 153 -6.84 -3.23 15.59
N ASP A 154 -6.12 -2.90 16.67
CA ASP A 154 -4.71 -2.51 16.62
C ASP A 154 -3.80 -3.68 16.24
N PHE A 155 -4.17 -4.90 16.63
CA PHE A 155 -3.49 -6.14 16.23
C PHE A 155 -3.33 -6.24 14.72
N MET A 156 -4.30 -5.76 13.95
CA MET A 156 -4.23 -5.81 12.49
C MET A 156 -3.15 -4.86 11.91
N LEU A 157 -2.85 -3.75 12.60
CA LEU A 157 -1.83 -2.77 12.21
C LEU A 157 -0.44 -3.16 12.73
N THR A 158 -0.37 -3.63 13.97
CA THR A 158 0.86 -4.11 14.57
C THR A 158 0.59 -5.43 15.28
N SER A 159 0.84 -6.57 14.63
CA SER A 159 0.62 -7.88 15.26
C SER A 159 1.69 -8.24 16.30
N GLY A 160 2.85 -7.57 16.26
CA GLY A 160 3.90 -7.70 17.28
C GLY A 160 4.41 -9.14 17.44
N LYS A 161 4.66 -9.55 18.68
CA LYS A 161 5.21 -10.88 19.02
C LYS A 161 4.27 -12.04 18.70
N TRP A 162 2.98 -11.77 18.51
CA TRP A 162 2.00 -12.80 18.19
C TRP A 162 2.37 -13.58 16.91
N ILE A 163 3.06 -12.96 15.96
CA ILE A 163 3.54 -13.65 14.75
C ILE A 163 4.37 -14.89 15.09
N GLU A 164 5.17 -14.82 16.15
CA GLU A 164 6.01 -15.92 16.63
C GLU A 164 5.30 -16.80 17.66
N THR A 165 4.59 -16.18 18.61
CA THR A 165 4.06 -16.90 19.78
C THR A 165 2.66 -17.46 19.59
N GLN A 166 1.88 -16.88 18.68
CA GLN A 166 0.44 -17.13 18.51
C GLN A 166 -0.35 -16.97 19.84
N ASN A 167 0.21 -16.27 20.82
CA ASN A 167 -0.38 -16.12 22.14
C ASN A 167 -1.39 -14.97 22.17
N PHE A 168 -2.58 -15.22 22.74
CA PHE A 168 -3.65 -14.22 22.88
C PHE A 168 -3.16 -12.87 23.40
N TRP A 169 -2.37 -12.84 24.48
CA TRP A 169 -1.97 -11.60 25.14
C TRP A 169 -0.92 -10.82 24.35
N ASP A 170 -0.03 -11.51 23.63
CA ASP A 170 0.95 -10.87 22.75
C ASP A 170 0.27 -10.17 21.57
N GLY A 171 -0.83 -10.75 21.07
CA GLY A 171 -1.65 -10.15 20.01
C GLY A 171 -2.56 -9.04 20.54
N PHE A 172 -3.17 -9.24 21.71
CA PHE A 172 -4.09 -8.29 22.31
C PHE A 172 -3.35 -7.02 22.80
N PHE A 173 -2.29 -7.17 23.59
CA PHE A 173 -1.44 -6.07 24.06
C PHE A 173 -0.28 -5.80 23.09
N ASN A 174 -0.64 -5.62 21.84
CA ASN A 174 0.32 -5.35 20.77
C ASN A 174 0.99 -3.95 20.90
N PRO A 175 2.05 -3.66 20.11
CA PRO A 175 2.84 -2.43 20.28
C PRO A 175 2.04 -1.12 20.24
N THR A 176 0.93 -1.08 19.51
CA THR A 176 0.11 0.14 19.38
C THR A 176 -1.11 0.18 20.30
N TYR A 177 -1.34 -0.87 21.11
CA TYR A 177 -2.48 -0.98 22.01
C TYR A 177 -2.66 0.26 22.90
N TRP A 178 -1.67 0.55 23.74
CA TRP A 178 -1.75 1.65 24.70
C TRP A 178 -1.88 3.02 24.04
N PRO A 179 -1.01 3.41 23.08
CA PRO A 179 -1.15 4.72 22.47
C PRO A 179 -2.48 4.89 21.73
N SER A 180 -2.98 3.86 21.04
CA SER A 180 -4.28 3.88 20.37
C SER A 180 -5.44 4.01 21.37
N LEU A 181 -5.40 3.25 22.48
CA LEU A 181 -6.42 3.32 23.53
C LEU A 181 -6.53 4.73 24.12
N PHE A 182 -5.40 5.34 24.48
CA PHE A 182 -5.41 6.71 25.01
C PHE A 182 -5.89 7.70 23.97
N PHE A 183 -5.39 7.59 22.73
CA PHE A 183 -5.80 8.45 21.63
C PHE A 183 -7.31 8.38 21.39
N ARG A 184 -7.88 7.18 21.24
CA ARG A 184 -9.33 6.94 21.07
C ARG A 184 -10.15 7.40 22.27
N THR A 185 -9.64 7.25 23.50
CA THR A 185 -10.30 7.77 24.70
C THR A 185 -10.44 9.30 24.65
N PHE A 186 -9.38 10.02 24.24
CA PHE A 186 -9.46 11.48 24.12
C PHE A 186 -10.31 11.94 22.92
N ILE A 187 -10.36 11.17 21.83
CA ILE A 187 -11.33 11.38 20.74
C ILE A 187 -12.75 11.27 21.28
N ALA A 188 -13.05 10.20 22.03
CA ALA A 188 -14.37 9.96 22.60
C ALA A 188 -14.83 11.14 23.47
N PHE A 189 -13.97 11.66 24.33
CA PHE A 189 -14.28 12.84 25.15
C PHE A 189 -14.55 14.09 24.30
N THR A 190 -13.78 14.29 23.22
CA THR A 190 -13.98 15.39 22.28
C THR A 190 -15.36 15.28 21.61
N PHE A 191 -15.75 14.08 21.18
CA PHE A 191 -17.05 13.84 20.56
C PHE A 191 -18.22 13.95 21.53
N ALA A 192 -18.03 13.65 22.81
CA ALA A 192 -19.03 13.93 23.84
C ALA A 192 -19.37 15.43 23.90
N GLY A 193 -18.36 16.30 23.81
CA GLY A 193 -18.56 17.75 23.69
C GLY A 193 -19.25 18.15 22.39
N LEU A 194 -18.82 17.56 21.27
CA LEU A 194 -19.39 17.77 19.92
C LEU A 194 -20.90 17.53 19.92
N PHE A 195 -21.34 16.35 20.35
CA PHE A 195 -22.76 16.00 20.38
C PHE A 195 -23.51 16.69 21.53
N GLY A 196 -22.83 17.05 22.62
CA GLY A 196 -23.38 17.92 23.66
C GLY A 196 -23.84 19.28 23.09
N TYR A 197 -23.13 19.83 22.09
CA TYR A 197 -23.58 21.05 21.41
C TYR A 197 -24.92 20.86 20.71
N VAL A 198 -25.11 19.73 20.01
CA VAL A 198 -26.32 19.44 19.23
C VAL A 198 -27.56 19.55 20.09
N THR A 199 -27.57 18.99 21.31
CA THR A 199 -28.73 19.12 22.21
C THR A 199 -28.78 20.47 22.91
N THR A 200 -27.63 21.07 23.21
CA THR A 200 -27.55 22.33 23.96
C THR A 200 -28.10 23.52 23.17
N VAL A 201 -27.90 23.58 21.85
CA VAL A 201 -28.37 24.70 21.01
C VAL A 201 -29.90 24.84 20.97
N PHE A 202 -30.64 23.79 21.33
CA PHE A 202 -32.10 23.82 21.43
C PHE A 202 -32.62 24.38 22.74
N LEU A 203 -31.78 24.64 23.74
CA LEU A 203 -32.20 25.29 24.98
C LEU A 203 -32.71 26.72 24.72
N GLU A 204 -33.85 27.05 25.31
CA GLU A 204 -34.54 28.33 25.09
C GLU A 204 -33.89 29.47 25.87
N ASN A 205 -33.65 29.25 27.17
CA ASN A 205 -33.01 30.23 28.04
C ASN A 205 -31.57 30.51 27.57
N GLU A 206 -31.32 31.74 27.12
CA GLU A 206 -30.03 32.11 26.54
C GLU A 206 -28.87 32.02 27.53
N LYS A 207 -29.05 32.49 28.78
CA LYS A 207 -28.00 32.45 29.80
C LYS A 207 -27.61 31.01 30.11
N PHE A 208 -28.60 30.14 30.30
CA PHE A 208 -28.38 28.72 30.55
C PHE A 208 -27.77 28.02 29.33
N ARG A 209 -28.26 28.31 28.12
CA ARG A 209 -27.70 27.80 26.86
C ARG A 209 -26.23 28.15 26.75
N ARG A 210 -25.84 29.42 26.89
CA ARG A 210 -24.43 29.85 26.83
C ARG A 210 -23.56 29.18 27.90
N ARG A 211 -24.09 28.99 29.10
CA ARG A 211 -23.40 28.26 30.18
C ARG A 211 -23.09 26.82 29.77
N MET A 212 -24.08 26.13 29.20
CA MET A 212 -23.92 24.75 28.73
C MET A 212 -23.05 24.65 27.48
N LEU A 213 -23.13 25.61 26.55
CA LEU A 213 -22.25 25.66 25.37
C LEU A 213 -20.79 25.73 25.80
N ARG A 214 -20.44 26.64 26.74
CA ARG A 214 -19.09 26.72 27.31
C ARG A 214 -18.65 25.45 28.03
N TYR A 215 -19.59 24.73 28.64
CA TYR A 215 -19.30 23.43 29.24
C TYR A 215 -18.95 22.40 28.15
N CYS A 216 -19.71 22.31 27.06
CA CYS A 216 -19.37 21.50 25.89
C CYS A 216 -18.04 21.91 25.23
N THR A 217 -17.69 23.20 25.24
CA THR A 217 -16.38 23.68 24.76
C THR A 217 -15.24 23.13 25.60
N LYS A 218 -15.40 23.01 26.92
CA LYS A 218 -14.37 22.38 27.77
C LYS A 218 -14.17 20.91 27.40
N TRP A 219 -15.25 20.19 27.07
CA TRP A 219 -15.16 18.83 26.56
C TRP A 219 -14.51 18.73 25.18
N LEU A 220 -14.58 19.79 24.37
CA LEU A 220 -13.87 19.84 23.09
C LEU A 220 -12.37 20.13 23.28
N LEU A 221 -12.02 21.08 24.15
CA LEU A 221 -10.65 21.61 24.26
C LEU A 221 -9.77 20.83 25.24
N LEU A 222 -10.29 20.44 26.41
CA LEU A 222 -9.47 19.81 27.46
C LEU A 222 -8.90 18.44 27.04
N PRO A 223 -9.64 17.57 26.34
CA PRO A 223 -9.09 16.31 25.86
C PRO A 223 -7.92 16.48 24.89
N MET A 224 -7.77 17.63 24.24
CA MET A 224 -6.66 17.89 23.31
C MET A 224 -5.29 17.80 23.98
N LEU A 225 -5.23 18.14 25.27
CA LEU A 225 -4.01 18.03 26.08
C LEU A 225 -3.50 16.60 26.16
N GLY A 226 -4.40 15.61 26.10
CA GLY A 226 -4.07 14.19 26.03
C GLY A 226 -4.04 13.66 24.60
N LEU A 227 -4.90 14.17 23.72
CA LEU A 227 -5.01 13.73 22.33
C LEU A 227 -3.71 13.94 21.57
N ILE A 228 -3.09 15.13 21.67
CA ILE A 228 -1.88 15.45 20.89
C ILE A 228 -0.69 14.55 21.31
N PRO A 229 -0.33 14.43 22.61
CA PRO A 229 0.73 13.53 23.02
C PRO A 229 0.46 12.06 22.69
N SER A 230 -0.79 11.58 22.86
CA SER A 230 -1.14 10.20 22.50
C SER A 230 -1.11 9.95 21.00
N ALA A 231 -1.44 10.95 20.16
CA ALA A 231 -1.30 10.86 18.71
C ALA A 231 0.18 10.73 18.29
N LEU A 232 1.06 11.54 18.90
CA LEU A 232 2.50 11.45 18.67
C LEU A 232 3.05 10.09 19.13
N TRP A 233 2.65 9.65 20.32
CA TRP A 233 3.03 8.33 20.83
C TRP A 233 2.56 7.21 19.89
N TYR A 234 1.32 7.30 19.38
CA TYR A 234 0.78 6.33 18.44
C TYR A 234 1.58 6.31 17.13
N TYR A 235 1.86 7.48 16.55
CA TYR A 235 2.68 7.59 15.36
C TYR A 235 4.04 6.89 15.55
N TYR A 236 4.77 7.20 16.63
CA TYR A 236 6.09 6.60 16.85
C TYR A 236 6.05 5.12 17.29
N ALA A 237 4.93 4.64 17.83
CA ALA A 237 4.74 3.22 18.13
C ALA A 237 4.53 2.36 16.88
N VAL A 238 4.09 2.96 15.77
CA VAL A 238 4.03 2.26 14.47
C VAL A 238 5.47 2.05 13.94
N PRO A 239 5.84 0.82 13.54
CA PRO A 239 7.17 0.53 13.00
C PRO A 239 7.59 1.46 11.87
N LEU A 240 8.89 1.80 11.82
CA LEU A 240 9.42 2.74 10.83
C LEU A 240 9.12 2.30 9.39
N SER A 241 9.26 1.01 9.08
CA SER A 241 8.95 0.45 7.76
C SER A 241 7.51 0.72 7.32
N PHE A 242 6.54 0.64 8.25
CA PHE A 242 5.13 0.90 7.95
C PHE A 242 4.88 2.40 7.79
N ARG A 243 5.54 3.23 8.60
CA ARG A 243 5.46 4.69 8.47
C ARG A 243 6.05 5.18 7.14
N GLU A 244 7.20 4.68 6.72
CA GLU A 244 7.81 5.05 5.44
C GLU A 244 6.92 4.67 4.25
N VAL A 245 6.34 3.47 4.27
CA VAL A 245 5.41 3.02 3.23
C VAL A 245 4.15 3.88 3.20
N ALA A 246 3.54 4.13 4.37
CA ALA A 246 2.30 4.87 4.47
C ALA A 246 2.45 6.36 4.13
N PHE A 247 3.42 7.03 4.75
CA PHE A 247 3.58 8.49 4.67
C PHE A 247 4.55 8.95 3.58
N GLY A 248 5.49 8.10 3.16
CA GLY A 248 6.51 8.43 2.15
C GLY A 248 6.19 7.93 0.75
N MET A 249 5.55 6.76 0.61
CA MET A 249 5.35 6.10 -0.69
C MET A 249 3.89 6.04 -1.14
N ASN A 250 2.94 5.91 -0.22
CA ASN A 250 1.53 5.70 -0.56
C ASN A 250 0.78 7.02 -0.80
N ARG A 251 0.53 7.32 -2.08
CA ARG A 251 -0.20 8.54 -2.49
C ARG A 251 -1.68 8.52 -2.09
N ASP A 252 -2.25 7.36 -1.76
CA ASP A 252 -3.63 7.25 -1.27
C ASP A 252 -3.81 7.91 0.10
N LEU A 253 -2.71 8.10 0.85
CA LEU A 253 -2.76 8.77 2.15
C LEU A 253 -2.86 10.29 2.02
N THR A 254 -2.36 10.88 0.93
CA THR A 254 -2.24 12.33 0.76
C THR A 254 -3.54 13.09 1.01
N PRO A 255 -4.72 12.69 0.49
CA PRO A 255 -5.98 13.37 0.78
C PRO A 255 -6.29 13.43 2.27
N PHE A 256 -5.97 12.39 3.03
CA PHE A 256 -6.25 12.30 4.46
C PHE A 256 -5.27 13.12 5.31
N LEU A 257 -4.02 13.30 4.84
CA LEU A 257 -3.04 14.21 5.46
C LEU A 257 -3.50 15.67 5.40
N HIS A 258 -4.29 16.04 4.40
CA HIS A 258 -4.91 17.38 4.33
C HIS A 258 -6.26 17.44 5.04
N LEU A 259 -7.08 16.38 4.94
CA LEU A 259 -8.40 16.30 5.55
C LEU A 259 -8.32 16.41 7.08
N LEU A 260 -7.43 15.68 7.73
CA LEU A 260 -7.36 15.61 9.20
C LEU A 260 -7.04 16.97 9.85
N PRO A 261 -5.98 17.71 9.47
CA PRO A 261 -5.73 19.05 9.97
C PRO A 261 -6.86 20.03 9.62
N GLY A 262 -7.40 19.96 8.39
CA GLY A 262 -8.50 20.82 7.95
C GLY A 262 -9.77 20.65 8.78
N MET A 263 -10.20 19.40 9.00
CA MET A 263 -11.35 19.08 9.85
C MET A 263 -11.08 19.44 11.31
N THR A 264 -9.85 19.26 11.79
CA THR A 264 -9.44 19.68 13.15
C THR A 264 -9.61 21.19 13.33
N ALA A 265 -9.07 21.99 12.41
CA ALA A 265 -9.21 23.44 12.42
C ALA A 265 -10.68 23.86 12.38
N LEU A 266 -11.50 23.21 11.54
CA LEU A 266 -12.92 23.50 11.44
C LEU A 266 -13.70 23.16 12.72
N ILE A 267 -13.37 22.05 13.39
CA ILE A 267 -13.94 21.71 14.71
C ILE A 267 -13.67 22.83 15.72
N PHE A 268 -12.43 23.35 15.77
CA PHE A 268 -12.08 24.44 16.68
C PHE A 268 -12.78 25.74 16.33
N LEU A 269 -12.80 26.13 15.05
CA LEU A 269 -13.47 27.34 14.58
C LEU A 269 -14.96 27.30 14.91
N LEU A 270 -15.65 26.20 14.61
CA LEU A 270 -17.06 26.02 14.93
C LEU A 270 -17.30 25.96 16.45
N GLY A 271 -16.39 25.35 17.22
CA GLY A 271 -16.43 25.38 18.68
C GLY A 271 -16.34 26.78 19.27
N ILE A 272 -15.49 27.65 18.71
CA ILE A 272 -15.38 29.07 19.10
C ILE A 272 -16.67 29.81 18.73
N VAL A 273 -17.18 29.63 17.50
CA VAL A 273 -18.45 30.23 17.06
C VAL A 273 -19.59 29.84 18.00
N LEU A 274 -19.71 28.56 18.34
CA LEU A 274 -20.70 28.06 19.29
C LEU A 274 -20.56 28.68 20.68
N SER A 275 -19.34 29.02 21.10
CA SER A 275 -19.06 29.60 22.42
C SER A 275 -19.33 31.11 22.50
N VAL A 276 -19.09 31.83 21.41
CA VAL A 276 -19.08 33.30 21.36
C VAL A 276 -20.36 33.88 20.75
N ALA A 277 -20.94 33.22 19.73
CA ALA A 277 -22.11 33.73 19.04
C ALA A 277 -23.31 33.89 19.98
N SER A 278 -24.09 34.97 19.79
CA SER A 278 -25.34 35.23 20.50
C SER A 278 -26.57 34.68 19.78
N GLY A 279 -26.54 34.66 18.45
CA GLY A 279 -27.65 34.25 17.60
C GLY A 279 -27.92 32.74 17.64
N ARG A 280 -29.13 32.36 18.07
CA ARG A 280 -29.55 30.94 18.15
C ARG A 280 -29.52 30.24 16.78
N GLY A 281 -29.83 30.95 15.69
CA GLY A 281 -29.76 30.40 14.33
C GLY A 281 -28.33 30.02 13.93
N VAL A 282 -27.37 30.91 14.17
CA VAL A 282 -25.94 30.67 13.92
C VAL A 282 -25.43 29.51 14.75
N GLN A 283 -25.79 29.45 16.04
CA GLN A 283 -25.41 28.34 16.92
C GLN A 283 -25.96 27.00 16.42
N LYS A 284 -27.23 26.95 16.00
CA LYS A 284 -27.81 25.73 15.42
C LYS A 284 -27.10 25.32 14.14
N ALA A 285 -26.89 26.25 13.20
CA ALA A 285 -26.19 25.96 11.95
C ALA A 285 -24.78 25.43 12.20
N ALA A 286 -24.03 26.07 13.10
CA ALA A 286 -22.68 25.62 13.48
C ALA A 286 -22.69 24.22 14.12
N ALA A 287 -23.65 23.91 15.01
CA ALA A 287 -23.76 22.59 15.62
C ALA A 287 -24.11 21.49 14.62
N PHE A 288 -25.01 21.78 13.65
CA PHE A 288 -25.34 20.82 12.59
C PHE A 288 -24.19 20.61 11.61
N LEU A 289 -23.42 21.65 11.28
CA LEU A 289 -22.20 21.52 10.48
C LEU A 289 -21.12 20.72 11.21
N LEU A 290 -21.07 20.76 12.54
CA LEU A 290 -20.08 20.05 13.34
C LEU A 290 -20.21 18.51 13.22
N ILE A 291 -21.41 17.99 12.95
CA ILE A 291 -21.67 16.54 12.81
C ILE A 291 -20.92 15.95 11.60
N PRO A 292 -21.14 16.41 10.34
CA PRO A 292 -20.40 15.88 9.20
C PRO A 292 -18.90 16.17 9.32
N VAL A 293 -18.49 17.29 9.92
CA VAL A 293 -17.07 17.59 10.16
C VAL A 293 -16.43 16.56 11.09
N GLY A 294 -17.10 16.21 12.20
CA GLY A 294 -16.65 15.15 13.09
C GLY A 294 -16.61 13.78 12.42
N LEU A 295 -17.60 13.48 11.57
CA LEU A 295 -17.63 12.23 10.79
C LEU A 295 -16.48 12.16 9.80
N PHE A 296 -16.19 13.22 9.05
CA PHE A 296 -15.06 13.27 8.11
C PHE A 296 -13.71 13.24 8.84
N TRP A 297 -13.61 13.83 10.02
CA TRP A 297 -12.42 13.71 10.86
C TRP A 297 -12.19 12.25 11.28
N MET A 298 -13.25 11.59 11.78
CA MET A 298 -13.18 10.18 12.18
C MET A 298 -12.85 9.29 10.99
N GLY A 299 -13.48 9.54 9.83
CA GLY A 299 -13.19 8.85 8.58
C GLY A 299 -11.75 9.01 8.15
N GLY A 300 -11.23 10.24 8.16
CA GLY A 300 -9.83 10.51 7.82
C GLY A 300 -8.85 9.75 8.70
N PHE A 301 -9.14 9.62 9.99
CA PHE A 301 -8.32 8.84 10.91
C PHE A 301 -8.39 7.33 10.62
N GLU A 302 -9.59 6.75 10.46
CA GLU A 302 -9.73 5.32 10.17
C GLU A 302 -9.13 4.94 8.81
N TYR A 303 -9.25 5.80 7.78
CA TYR A 303 -8.55 5.61 6.51
C TYR A 303 -7.04 5.69 6.65
N THR A 304 -6.52 6.64 7.45
CA THR A 304 -5.09 6.73 7.74
C THR A 304 -4.58 5.44 8.37
N ARG A 305 -5.31 4.89 9.35
CA ARG A 305 -4.99 3.60 9.98
C ARG A 305 -5.05 2.43 8.97
N GLU A 306 -6.07 2.39 8.13
CA GLU A 306 -6.22 1.36 7.08
C GLU A 306 -5.07 1.38 6.08
N ILE A 307 -4.63 2.57 5.67
CA ILE A 307 -3.52 2.76 4.75
C ILE A 307 -2.19 2.45 5.43
N ALA A 308 -2.05 2.78 6.72
CA ALA A 308 -0.82 2.56 7.49
C ALA A 308 -0.40 1.09 7.62
N ARG A 309 -1.36 0.15 7.52
CA ARG A 309 -1.07 -1.30 7.55
C ARG A 309 -0.77 -1.90 6.19
N LYS A 310 -0.93 -1.16 5.09
CA LYS A 310 -0.67 -1.69 3.74
C LYS A 310 0.80 -2.06 3.59
N PRO A 311 1.12 -3.18 2.91
CA PRO A 311 0.27 -3.97 2.02
C PRO A 311 -0.62 -5.03 2.70
N TYR A 312 -0.63 -5.08 4.04
CA TYR A 312 -1.30 -6.13 4.81
C TYR A 312 -2.76 -5.81 5.16
N VAL A 313 -3.53 -6.85 5.41
CA VAL A 313 -4.76 -6.77 6.22
C VAL A 313 -4.47 -7.11 7.69
N ILE A 314 -3.55 -8.06 7.93
CA ILE A 314 -2.97 -8.36 9.24
C ILE A 314 -1.45 -8.28 9.08
N ALA A 315 -0.84 -7.30 9.75
CA ALA A 315 0.57 -6.94 9.60
C ALA A 315 1.52 -8.14 9.63
N ASN A 316 2.33 -8.30 8.59
CA ASN A 316 3.33 -9.37 8.42
C ASN A 316 2.79 -10.81 8.42
N PHE A 317 1.46 -11.00 8.45
CA PHE A 317 0.83 -12.32 8.45
C PHE A 317 0.02 -12.58 7.19
N MET A 318 -0.77 -11.60 6.75
CA MET A 318 -1.70 -11.75 5.63
C MET A 318 -1.80 -10.47 4.82
N TYR A 319 -1.62 -10.58 3.50
CA TYR A 319 -1.76 -9.47 2.56
C TYR A 319 -3.20 -9.01 2.40
N SER A 320 -3.40 -7.81 1.83
CA SER A 320 -4.73 -7.22 1.63
C SER A 320 -5.65 -8.05 0.73
N ASN A 321 -5.08 -8.88 -0.15
CA ASN A 321 -5.79 -9.87 -0.98
C ASN A 321 -6.04 -11.21 -0.26
N SER A 322 -5.84 -11.25 1.06
CA SER A 322 -6.08 -12.42 1.90
C SER A 322 -5.14 -13.62 1.66
N ILE A 323 -4.02 -13.42 0.97
CA ILE A 323 -2.96 -14.43 0.84
C ILE A 323 -2.04 -14.38 2.08
N PRO A 324 -1.86 -15.50 2.80
CA PRO A 324 -0.89 -15.58 3.90
C PRO A 324 0.54 -15.39 3.41
N VAL A 325 1.36 -14.66 4.17
CA VAL A 325 2.77 -14.41 3.81
C VAL A 325 3.56 -15.72 3.67
N ALA A 326 3.26 -16.72 4.49
CA ALA A 326 3.92 -18.02 4.47
C ALA A 326 3.59 -18.89 3.24
N GLU A 327 2.51 -18.60 2.51
CA GLU A 327 2.09 -19.40 1.35
C GLU A 327 2.68 -18.89 0.02
N VAL A 328 3.26 -17.69 0.00
CA VAL A 328 3.72 -17.03 -1.24
C VAL A 328 4.66 -17.89 -2.07
N GLU A 329 5.66 -18.52 -1.45
CA GLU A 329 6.65 -19.34 -2.18
C GLU A 329 6.02 -20.58 -2.82
N LEU A 330 5.11 -21.26 -2.09
CA LEU A 330 4.37 -22.40 -2.59
C LEU A 330 3.52 -22.02 -3.80
N LEU A 331 2.79 -20.90 -3.70
CA LEU A 331 1.88 -20.44 -4.74
C LEU A 331 2.60 -19.92 -5.97
N ASN A 332 3.75 -19.26 -5.81
CA ASN A 332 4.60 -18.89 -6.94
C ASN A 332 5.13 -20.11 -7.71
N ARG A 333 5.40 -21.22 -7.01
CA ARG A 333 5.89 -22.45 -7.63
C ARG A 333 4.79 -23.26 -8.30
N GLU A 334 3.62 -23.36 -7.67
CA GLU A 334 2.55 -24.28 -8.10
C GLU A 334 1.38 -23.62 -8.82
N GLY A 335 1.31 -22.28 -8.78
CA GLY A 335 0.23 -21.47 -9.33
C GLY A 335 -0.87 -21.16 -8.32
N VAL A 336 -1.36 -19.92 -8.33
CA VAL A 336 -2.42 -19.44 -7.45
C VAL A 336 -3.77 -20.09 -7.77
N LEU A 337 -4.05 -20.34 -9.06
CA LEU A 337 -5.32 -20.93 -9.53
C LEU A 337 -5.50 -22.35 -9.03
N LYS A 338 -4.44 -23.16 -9.03
CA LYS A 338 -4.44 -24.54 -8.53
C LYS A 338 -4.88 -24.63 -7.07
N HIS A 339 -4.59 -23.61 -6.27
CA HIS A 339 -4.92 -23.55 -4.85
C HIS A 339 -6.19 -22.73 -4.54
N ALA A 340 -6.83 -22.15 -5.57
CA ALA A 340 -8.05 -21.38 -5.45
C ALA A 340 -9.30 -22.29 -5.47
N LYS A 341 -9.79 -22.68 -4.28
CA LYS A 341 -10.92 -23.64 -4.13
C LYS A 341 -12.24 -23.22 -4.80
N TRP A 342 -12.41 -21.93 -5.05
CA TRP A 342 -13.63 -21.36 -5.62
C TRP A 342 -13.43 -20.84 -7.05
N SER A 343 -12.31 -21.19 -7.69
CA SER A 343 -12.07 -20.95 -9.11
C SER A 343 -12.56 -22.15 -9.93
N ALA A 344 -13.20 -21.89 -11.07
CA ALA A 344 -13.49 -22.93 -12.06
C ALA A 344 -12.26 -23.31 -12.90
N ILE A 345 -11.20 -22.49 -12.84
CA ILE A 345 -9.95 -22.66 -13.56
C ILE A 345 -8.83 -22.99 -12.57
N ASP A 346 -8.15 -24.11 -12.79
CA ASP A 346 -7.02 -24.57 -11.98
C ASP A 346 -5.67 -24.38 -12.68
N LYS A 347 -5.66 -24.19 -14.00
CA LYS A 347 -4.47 -23.99 -14.82
C LYS A 347 -4.74 -23.10 -16.03
N VAL A 348 -3.75 -22.30 -16.39
CA VAL A 348 -3.75 -21.52 -17.64
C VAL A 348 -3.51 -22.43 -18.86
N THR A 349 -4.36 -22.30 -19.87
CA THR A 349 -4.24 -22.89 -21.21
C THR A 349 -4.33 -21.78 -22.26
N ALA A 350 -4.05 -22.11 -23.52
CA ALA A 350 -4.14 -21.14 -24.61
C ALA A 350 -5.59 -20.64 -24.80
N GLU A 351 -6.57 -21.51 -24.59
CA GLU A 351 -7.99 -21.25 -24.80
C GLU A 351 -8.62 -20.44 -23.67
N ASN A 352 -8.18 -20.65 -22.42
CA ASN A 352 -8.78 -20.02 -21.24
C ASN A 352 -7.99 -18.81 -20.71
N ARG A 353 -6.93 -18.37 -21.40
CA ARG A 353 -5.97 -17.38 -20.89
C ARG A 353 -6.62 -16.11 -20.32
N LEU A 354 -7.62 -15.55 -20.99
CA LEU A 354 -8.30 -14.33 -20.54
C LEU A 354 -9.22 -14.60 -19.33
N GLU A 355 -9.90 -15.74 -19.32
CA GLU A 355 -10.76 -16.15 -18.20
C GLU A 355 -9.91 -16.45 -16.96
N ALA A 356 -8.78 -17.14 -17.12
CA ALA A 356 -7.79 -17.36 -16.07
C ALA A 356 -7.26 -16.03 -15.52
N GLY A 357 -6.96 -15.07 -16.40
CA GLY A 357 -6.55 -13.72 -16.02
C GLY A 357 -7.62 -12.96 -15.22
N ARG A 358 -8.90 -13.13 -15.56
CA ARG A 358 -10.03 -12.59 -14.79
C ARG A 358 -10.12 -13.19 -13.39
N GLU A 359 -9.95 -14.50 -13.26
CA GLU A 359 -9.98 -15.18 -11.96
C GLU A 359 -8.81 -14.74 -11.07
N ILE A 360 -7.61 -14.59 -11.63
CA ILE A 360 -6.46 -14.04 -10.90
C ILE A 360 -6.71 -12.58 -10.50
N PHE A 361 -7.33 -11.77 -11.37
CA PHE A 361 -7.71 -10.40 -11.03
C PHE A 361 -8.67 -10.36 -9.84
N ASN A 362 -9.67 -11.24 -9.82
CA ASN A 362 -10.60 -11.38 -8.71
C ASN A 362 -9.87 -11.77 -7.42
N LEU A 363 -8.97 -12.75 -7.48
CA LEU A 363 -8.23 -13.28 -6.33
C LEU A 363 -7.25 -12.24 -5.74
N GLU A 364 -6.52 -11.51 -6.58
CA GLU A 364 -5.40 -10.69 -6.14
C GLU A 364 -5.63 -9.18 -6.19
N CYS A 365 -6.38 -8.70 -7.17
CA CYS A 365 -6.51 -7.27 -7.45
C CYS A 365 -7.80 -6.66 -6.91
N LEU A 366 -8.92 -7.38 -7.01
CA LEU A 366 -10.26 -6.86 -6.66
C LEU A 366 -10.41 -6.50 -5.16
N ALA A 367 -9.60 -7.10 -4.29
CA ALA A 367 -9.56 -6.75 -2.88
C ALA A 367 -9.16 -5.27 -2.63
N CYS A 368 -8.43 -4.66 -3.57
CA CYS A 368 -7.92 -3.30 -3.48
C CYS A 368 -8.42 -2.37 -4.59
N HIS A 369 -8.65 -2.90 -5.79
CA HIS A 369 -8.99 -2.13 -6.99
C HIS A 369 -10.46 -2.25 -7.37
N THR A 370 -10.97 -1.16 -7.93
CA THR A 370 -12.25 -1.15 -8.66
C THR A 370 -11.98 -1.14 -10.17
N VAL A 371 -13.02 -1.38 -10.97
CA VAL A 371 -12.98 -1.31 -12.44
C VAL A 371 -14.01 -0.28 -12.89
N GLY A 372 -13.54 0.87 -13.37
CA GLY A 372 -14.40 2.02 -13.69
C GLY A 372 -15.16 2.55 -12.48
N GLY A 373 -14.63 2.31 -11.27
CA GLY A 373 -15.31 2.52 -10.01
C GLY A 373 -14.91 3.78 -9.26
N ILE A 374 -15.42 3.90 -8.03
CA ILE A 374 -15.32 5.14 -7.23
C ILE A 374 -13.91 5.32 -6.67
N ARG A 375 -13.28 4.24 -6.20
CA ARG A 375 -12.05 4.31 -5.41
C ARG A 375 -10.99 3.34 -5.92
N ASN A 376 -9.77 3.85 -6.09
CA ASN A 376 -8.62 3.07 -6.54
C ASN A 376 -8.90 2.29 -7.84
N ASP A 377 -9.49 2.98 -8.81
CA ASP A 377 -9.84 2.41 -10.11
C ASP A 377 -8.59 1.95 -10.87
N ILE A 378 -8.60 0.71 -11.33
CA ILE A 378 -7.50 0.10 -12.06
C ILE A 378 -7.32 0.70 -13.45
N LEU A 379 -8.39 1.17 -14.11
CA LEU A 379 -8.33 1.61 -15.50
C LEU A 379 -7.32 2.75 -15.75
N PRO A 380 -7.37 3.89 -15.02
CA PRO A 380 -6.39 4.96 -15.20
C PRO A 380 -4.98 4.60 -14.69
N LEU A 381 -4.87 3.61 -13.81
CA LEU A 381 -3.59 3.15 -13.26
C LEU A 381 -2.86 2.23 -14.24
N ALA A 382 -3.57 1.22 -14.76
CA ALA A 382 -3.07 0.26 -15.72
C ALA A 382 -2.92 0.86 -17.13
N GLY A 383 -3.79 1.81 -17.51
CA GLY A 383 -3.79 2.44 -18.83
C GLY A 383 -2.51 3.18 -19.22
N LYS A 384 -1.61 3.43 -18.26
CA LYS A 384 -0.29 4.03 -18.45
C LYS A 384 0.76 3.07 -19.00
N PHE A 385 0.47 1.78 -18.99
CA PHE A 385 1.43 0.73 -19.32
C PHE A 385 0.99 -0.02 -20.59
N PRO A 386 1.91 -0.32 -21.52
CA PRO A 386 1.68 -1.38 -22.51
C PRO A 386 1.72 -2.74 -21.83
N TYR A 387 1.32 -3.81 -22.53
CA TYR A 387 1.31 -5.19 -21.99
C TYR A 387 2.65 -5.58 -21.31
N ARG A 388 3.78 -5.35 -21.99
CA ARG A 388 5.13 -5.57 -21.41
C ARG A 388 5.38 -4.72 -20.16
N GLY A 389 4.89 -3.49 -20.14
CA GLY A 389 4.96 -2.61 -18.97
C GLY A 389 4.13 -3.12 -17.80
N LEU A 390 2.97 -3.72 -18.05
CA LEU A 390 2.15 -4.36 -17.01
C LEU A 390 2.85 -5.60 -16.43
N LEU A 391 3.48 -6.44 -17.25
CA LEU A 391 4.29 -7.56 -16.76
C LEU A 391 5.42 -7.09 -15.83
N ALA A 392 6.13 -6.02 -16.23
CA ALA A 392 7.16 -5.41 -15.40
C ALA A 392 6.59 -4.80 -14.11
N GLN A 393 5.44 -4.13 -14.19
CA GLN A 393 4.75 -3.56 -13.04
C GLN A 393 4.29 -4.63 -12.04
N LEU A 394 3.77 -5.78 -12.51
CA LEU A 394 3.41 -6.93 -11.67
C LEU A 394 4.65 -7.53 -11.00
N THR A 395 5.75 -7.69 -11.74
CA THR A 395 7.04 -8.18 -11.22
C THR A 395 7.64 -7.24 -10.16
N GLY A 396 7.40 -5.93 -10.30
CA GLY A 396 7.87 -4.89 -9.38
C GLY A 396 6.95 -4.62 -8.17
N MET A 397 5.79 -5.29 -8.07
CA MET A 397 4.91 -5.19 -6.90
C MET A 397 5.66 -5.65 -5.63
N SER A 398 5.36 -5.01 -4.50
CA SER A 398 6.07 -5.11 -3.20
C SER A 398 7.56 -4.72 -3.18
N LYS A 399 8.26 -4.71 -4.33
CA LYS A 399 9.68 -4.29 -4.44
C LYS A 399 9.80 -2.77 -4.58
N ILE A 400 9.15 -2.22 -5.59
CA ILE A 400 9.14 -0.78 -5.90
C ILE A 400 7.92 -0.12 -5.25
N ARG A 401 6.75 -0.75 -5.37
CA ARG A 401 5.49 -0.30 -4.73
C ARG A 401 5.24 -1.09 -3.46
N ARG A 402 5.97 -0.77 -2.39
CA ARG A 402 5.92 -1.48 -1.11
C ARG A 402 4.54 -1.44 -0.42
N TYR A 403 3.65 -0.51 -0.79
CA TYR A 403 2.27 -0.44 -0.28
C TYR A 403 1.29 -1.39 -0.98
N MET A 404 1.71 -2.10 -2.05
CA MET A 404 0.90 -3.14 -2.70
C MET A 404 1.44 -4.54 -2.36
N PRO A 405 0.56 -5.54 -2.17
CA PRO A 405 0.97 -6.93 -2.06
C PRO A 405 1.83 -7.35 -3.27
N PRO A 406 2.76 -8.32 -3.12
CA PRO A 406 3.38 -8.92 -4.30
C PRO A 406 2.33 -9.59 -5.17
N PHE A 407 2.56 -9.64 -6.48
CA PHE A 407 1.87 -10.61 -7.33
C PHE A 407 2.29 -12.02 -6.88
N VAL A 408 1.32 -12.93 -6.75
CA VAL A 408 1.57 -14.33 -6.38
C VAL A 408 1.02 -15.26 -7.46
N GLY A 409 1.87 -16.13 -8.01
CA GLY A 409 1.51 -17.04 -9.10
C GLY A 409 2.66 -17.29 -10.06
N THR A 410 2.43 -18.17 -11.04
CA THR A 410 3.45 -18.50 -12.06
C THR A 410 3.62 -17.38 -13.10
N GLU A 411 4.64 -17.48 -13.93
CA GLU A 411 4.85 -16.54 -15.04
C GLU A 411 3.70 -16.61 -16.06
N GLU A 412 3.12 -17.79 -16.30
CA GLU A 412 1.96 -17.98 -17.16
C GLU A 412 0.71 -17.30 -16.58
N GLU A 413 0.49 -17.44 -15.26
CA GLU A 413 -0.60 -16.76 -14.54
C GLU A 413 -0.43 -15.24 -14.58
N LYS A 414 0.79 -14.74 -14.40
CA LYS A 414 1.11 -13.31 -14.52
C LYS A 414 0.81 -12.79 -15.93
N ALA A 415 1.19 -13.56 -16.95
CA ALA A 415 0.90 -13.24 -18.35
C ALA A 415 -0.60 -13.28 -18.66
N ALA A 416 -1.34 -14.22 -18.09
CA ALA A 416 -2.80 -14.28 -18.19
C ALA A 416 -3.46 -13.05 -17.56
N LEU A 417 -3.06 -12.66 -16.34
CA LEU A 417 -3.56 -11.46 -15.66
C LEU A 417 -3.28 -10.18 -16.49
N ALA A 418 -2.04 -10.00 -16.95
CA ALA A 418 -1.67 -8.84 -17.75
C ALA A 418 -2.44 -8.81 -19.09
N ALA A 419 -2.70 -9.96 -19.71
CA ALA A 419 -3.46 -10.07 -20.95
C ALA A 419 -4.93 -9.69 -20.73
N TYR A 420 -5.56 -10.18 -19.64
CA TYR A 420 -6.91 -9.80 -19.24
C TYR A 420 -7.03 -8.29 -19.00
N ILE A 421 -6.11 -7.69 -18.24
CA ILE A 421 -6.13 -6.23 -18.00
C ILE A 421 -5.97 -5.45 -19.31
N THR A 422 -5.08 -5.89 -20.21
CA THR A 422 -4.82 -5.19 -21.48
C THR A 422 -5.98 -5.31 -22.45
N SER A 423 -6.48 -6.53 -22.67
CA SER A 423 -7.52 -6.84 -23.65
C SER A 423 -8.91 -6.49 -23.14
N GLU A 424 -9.32 -7.06 -22.00
CA GLU A 424 -10.71 -6.97 -21.54
C GLU A 424 -10.99 -5.67 -20.80
N LEU A 425 -10.07 -5.19 -19.96
CA LEU A 425 -10.29 -3.97 -19.19
C LEU A 425 -9.92 -2.69 -19.96
N LEU A 426 -8.82 -2.72 -20.69
CA LEU A 426 -8.31 -1.54 -21.42
C LEU A 426 -8.67 -1.53 -22.92
N HIS A 427 -9.24 -2.61 -23.45
CA HIS A 427 -9.62 -2.75 -24.87
C HIS A 427 -8.45 -2.50 -25.84
N ARG A 428 -7.27 -3.05 -25.52
CA ARG A 428 -6.04 -2.94 -26.33
C ARG A 428 -5.57 -4.32 -26.78
N GLU A 429 -4.92 -4.37 -27.94
CA GLU A 429 -4.29 -5.59 -28.41
C GLU A 429 -3.12 -6.01 -27.49
N VAL A 430 -3.03 -7.31 -27.21
CA VAL A 430 -1.91 -7.89 -26.49
C VAL A 430 -0.76 -8.07 -27.48
N ALA A 431 0.11 -7.07 -27.54
CA ALA A 431 1.40 -7.21 -28.21
C ALA A 431 2.31 -8.04 -27.30
N GLU A 432 2.45 -9.35 -27.58
CA GLU A 432 3.43 -10.18 -26.91
C GLU A 432 4.80 -9.50 -27.00
N PRO A 433 5.57 -9.45 -25.90
CA PRO A 433 6.91 -8.91 -25.98
C PRO A 433 7.66 -9.68 -27.09
N PRO A 434 8.40 -8.99 -27.99
CA PRO A 434 9.38 -9.69 -28.81
C PRO A 434 10.18 -10.56 -27.85
N GLY A 435 10.27 -11.86 -28.17
CA GLY A 435 10.61 -12.92 -27.23
C GLY A 435 11.68 -12.46 -26.25
N SER A 436 11.48 -12.77 -24.96
CA SER A 436 12.42 -12.42 -23.88
C SER A 436 13.84 -12.55 -24.42
N PRO A 437 14.74 -11.53 -24.31
CA PRO A 437 16.13 -11.71 -24.68
C PRO A 437 16.54 -12.99 -23.99
N ALA A 438 16.93 -13.98 -24.80
CA ALA A 438 17.11 -15.34 -24.34
C ALA A 438 17.91 -15.25 -23.04
N SER A 439 17.35 -15.77 -21.94
CA SER A 439 18.14 -16.01 -20.74
C SER A 439 19.40 -16.67 -21.23
N GLY A 440 20.54 -15.97 -21.13
CA GLY A 440 21.78 -16.35 -21.80
C GLY A 440 21.94 -17.85 -21.67
N GLY A 441 21.88 -18.56 -22.81
CA GLY A 441 22.11 -19.99 -22.82
C GLY A 441 23.46 -20.28 -22.14
N ALA A 442 23.72 -21.56 -21.84
CA ALA A 442 25.08 -21.94 -21.50
C ALA A 442 26.03 -21.36 -22.55
N LEU A 443 27.06 -20.64 -22.11
CA LEU A 443 28.07 -20.08 -23.01
C LEU A 443 28.53 -21.19 -23.93
N GLU A 444 28.41 -20.97 -25.24
CA GLU A 444 28.99 -21.92 -26.19
C GLU A 444 30.49 -22.01 -25.90
N GLU A 445 31.00 -23.23 -25.82
CA GLU A 445 32.41 -23.46 -25.52
C GLU A 445 33.23 -22.87 -26.67
N THR A 446 34.00 -21.80 -26.41
CA THR A 446 34.80 -21.12 -27.43
C THR A 446 35.74 -22.11 -28.10
N GLN A 447 35.60 -22.29 -29.41
CA GLN A 447 36.47 -23.18 -30.16
C GLN A 447 37.87 -22.57 -30.23
N ILE A 448 38.82 -23.17 -29.50
CA ILE A 448 40.23 -22.78 -29.58
C ILE A 448 40.79 -23.32 -30.91
N PRO A 449 41.36 -22.47 -31.78
CA PRO A 449 42.02 -22.93 -33.00
C PRO A 449 43.07 -24.02 -32.71
N PRO A 450 43.23 -25.03 -33.58
CA PRO A 450 44.19 -26.10 -33.35
C PRO A 450 45.60 -25.53 -33.22
N PHE A 451 46.30 -25.92 -32.14
CA PHE A 451 47.67 -25.52 -31.85
C PHE A 451 48.53 -26.74 -31.52
N ASP A 452 49.62 -26.94 -32.28
CA ASP A 452 50.62 -27.98 -32.03
C ASP A 452 51.86 -27.35 -31.37
N PRO A 453 52.09 -27.58 -30.06
CA PRO A 453 53.24 -27.02 -29.36
C PRO A 453 54.58 -27.54 -29.89
N LYS A 454 54.61 -28.56 -30.75
CA LYS A 454 55.85 -29.09 -31.36
C LYS A 454 56.09 -28.60 -32.78
N LYS A 455 55.07 -28.13 -33.50
CA LYS A 455 55.16 -27.77 -34.93
C LYS A 455 54.93 -26.30 -35.23
N ASP A 456 54.07 -25.63 -34.47
CA ASP A 456 53.70 -24.26 -34.79
C ASP A 456 54.82 -23.30 -34.38
N GLU A 457 55.26 -22.46 -35.29
CA GLU A 457 56.37 -21.51 -35.05
C GLU A 457 55.91 -20.22 -34.38
N TYR A 458 54.61 -19.92 -34.39
CA TYR A 458 54.05 -18.68 -33.88
C TYR A 458 52.92 -18.95 -32.89
N VAL A 459 52.70 -18.03 -31.95
CA VAL A 459 51.50 -17.94 -31.12
C VAL A 459 50.88 -16.56 -31.33
N LEU A 460 49.62 -16.53 -31.72
CA LEU A 460 48.82 -15.32 -31.69
C LEU A 460 48.01 -15.30 -30.39
N LEU A 461 48.24 -14.29 -29.57
CA LEU A 461 47.43 -14.01 -28.39
C LEU A 461 46.47 -12.89 -28.77
N ALA A 462 45.18 -13.08 -28.55
CA ALA A 462 44.16 -12.06 -28.79
C ALA A 462 43.27 -11.93 -27.55
N TRP A 463 42.91 -10.71 -27.21
CA TRP A 463 42.03 -10.41 -26.10
C TRP A 463 41.24 -9.14 -26.37
N ASN A 464 40.26 -8.91 -25.52
CA ASN A 464 39.47 -7.70 -25.53
C ASN A 464 39.85 -6.82 -24.34
N SER A 465 39.83 -5.49 -24.47
CA SER A 465 40.20 -4.61 -23.35
C SER A 465 39.16 -4.57 -22.23
N ALA A 466 37.87 -4.72 -22.53
CA ALA A 466 36.78 -4.39 -21.61
C ALA A 466 35.57 -5.34 -21.65
N GLY A 467 35.47 -6.24 -22.64
CA GLY A 467 34.24 -6.97 -22.98
C GLY A 467 33.22 -6.05 -23.66
N MET A 468 32.01 -6.56 -23.93
CA MET A 468 30.87 -5.70 -24.29
C MET A 468 30.48 -4.86 -23.05
N GLN A 469 30.91 -3.60 -23.00
CA GLN A 469 30.54 -2.68 -21.91
C GLN A 469 29.45 -1.73 -22.37
N GLU A 470 28.35 -1.73 -21.61
CA GLU A 470 27.42 -0.60 -21.46
C GLU A 470 26.82 -0.02 -22.77
N VAL A 471 26.62 -0.87 -23.79
CA VAL A 471 25.85 -0.49 -24.97
C VAL A 471 24.36 -0.44 -24.60
N SER A 472 23.69 0.66 -24.96
CA SER A 472 22.25 0.84 -24.82
C SER A 472 21.65 1.38 -26.11
N ASP A 473 20.38 1.07 -26.37
CA ASP A 473 19.59 1.80 -27.36
C ASP A 473 19.75 3.32 -27.14
N CYS A 474 19.84 4.09 -28.22
CA CYS A 474 19.96 5.55 -28.16
C CYS A 474 18.82 6.26 -28.90
N ASP A 475 18.61 7.53 -28.55
CA ASP A 475 17.80 8.47 -29.32
C ASP A 475 18.61 9.75 -29.64
N GLU A 476 17.97 10.74 -30.25
CA GLU A 476 18.60 12.02 -30.61
C GLU A 476 19.20 12.77 -29.39
N LEU A 477 18.65 12.57 -28.18
CA LEU A 477 18.99 13.32 -26.98
C LEU A 477 19.92 12.57 -26.04
N PHE A 478 19.96 11.24 -26.12
CA PHE A 478 20.69 10.42 -25.16
C PHE A 478 21.26 9.14 -25.78
N SER A 479 22.55 8.92 -25.50
CA SER A 479 23.25 7.66 -25.68
C SER A 479 24.15 7.46 -24.46
N TYR A 480 24.15 6.26 -23.87
CA TYR A 480 25.01 5.96 -22.73
C TYR A 480 26.45 5.71 -23.20
N LEU A 481 26.66 4.73 -24.08
CA LEU A 481 27.90 4.53 -24.84
C LEU A 481 27.57 4.12 -26.29
N PRO A 482 28.41 4.49 -27.26
CA PRO A 482 28.22 4.09 -28.65
C PRO A 482 28.63 2.63 -28.87
N PRO A 483 28.13 1.97 -29.93
CA PRO A 483 28.63 0.66 -30.35
C PRO A 483 30.15 0.73 -30.59
N GLY A 484 30.92 -0.06 -29.85
CA GLY A 484 32.37 0.02 -29.93
C GLY A 484 33.09 -0.88 -28.94
N ASN A 485 33.94 -1.75 -29.47
CA ASN A 485 34.79 -2.63 -28.68
C ASN A 485 36.25 -2.55 -29.14
N THR A 486 37.20 -2.82 -28.24
CA THR A 486 38.63 -2.81 -28.58
C THR A 486 39.21 -4.21 -28.51
N VAL A 487 39.66 -4.70 -29.66
CA VAL A 487 40.36 -5.97 -29.80
C VAL A 487 41.86 -5.69 -29.83
N GLU A 488 42.62 -6.47 -29.07
CA GLU A 488 44.07 -6.37 -28.94
C GLU A 488 44.69 -7.74 -29.25
N ALA A 489 45.88 -7.72 -29.86
CA ALA A 489 46.59 -8.94 -30.21
C ALA A 489 48.12 -8.78 -30.17
N GLN A 490 48.82 -9.88 -29.93
CA GLN A 490 50.28 -9.99 -30.02
C GLN A 490 50.68 -11.28 -30.74
N LEU A 491 51.58 -11.15 -31.71
CA LEU A 491 52.15 -12.28 -32.43
C LEU A 491 53.55 -12.57 -31.90
N LEU A 492 53.75 -13.76 -31.36
CA LEU A 492 55.01 -14.21 -30.78
C LEU A 492 55.62 -15.32 -31.64
N LYS A 493 56.86 -15.15 -32.11
CA LYS A 493 57.65 -16.24 -32.67
C LYS A 493 58.23 -17.07 -31.53
N ARG A 494 57.99 -18.38 -31.58
CA ARG A 494 58.36 -19.34 -30.55
C ARG A 494 59.83 -19.77 -30.69
N GLY A 495 60.49 -19.97 -29.57
CA GLY A 495 61.88 -20.40 -29.48
C GLY A 495 62.34 -20.45 -28.02
N PRO A 496 63.61 -20.79 -27.75
CA PRO A 496 64.19 -20.74 -26.39
C PRO A 496 64.05 -19.37 -25.72
N GLN A 497 64.05 -18.30 -26.53
CA GLN A 497 63.60 -16.96 -26.15
C GLN A 497 62.51 -16.54 -27.14
N PRO A 498 61.24 -16.41 -26.71
CA PRO A 498 60.17 -15.91 -27.55
C PRO A 498 60.46 -14.48 -28.03
N VAL A 499 60.13 -14.19 -29.28
CA VAL A 499 60.35 -12.87 -29.90
C VAL A 499 59.01 -12.31 -30.37
N LEU A 500 58.69 -11.07 -29.96
CA LEU A 500 57.52 -10.35 -30.46
C LEU A 500 57.72 -9.94 -31.92
N ILE A 501 56.70 -10.17 -32.74
CA ILE A 501 56.71 -9.89 -34.17
C ILE A 501 55.78 -8.71 -34.42
N SER A 502 56.37 -7.58 -34.80
CA SER A 502 55.68 -6.31 -35.07
C SER A 502 55.82 -5.83 -36.52
N GLU A 503 56.78 -6.36 -37.27
CA GLU A 503 57.09 -5.98 -38.65
C GLU A 503 57.05 -7.18 -39.60
N GLY A 504 56.72 -6.94 -40.87
CA GLY A 504 56.69 -7.97 -41.91
C GLY A 504 55.49 -8.94 -41.83
N VAL A 505 54.50 -8.62 -41.00
CA VAL A 505 53.24 -9.36 -40.84
C VAL A 505 52.05 -8.41 -40.89
N GLU A 506 50.91 -8.90 -41.38
CA GLU A 506 49.63 -8.20 -41.32
C GLU A 506 48.67 -9.05 -40.48
N LEU A 507 48.09 -8.44 -39.44
CA LEU A 507 47.06 -9.08 -38.62
C LEU A 507 45.71 -8.47 -38.99
N SER A 508 44.75 -9.34 -39.34
CA SER A 508 43.36 -8.97 -39.58
C SER A 508 42.44 -9.55 -38.51
N TYR A 509 41.30 -8.91 -38.33
CA TYR A 509 40.19 -9.38 -37.51
C TYR A 509 38.91 -9.40 -38.35
N LYS A 510 38.01 -10.29 -37.98
CA LYS A 510 36.65 -10.36 -38.50
C LYS A 510 35.74 -10.86 -37.37
N VAL A 511 34.66 -10.14 -37.14
CA VAL A 511 33.56 -10.53 -36.24
C VAL A 511 32.75 -11.66 -36.89
N GLU A 512 32.13 -12.53 -36.08
CA GLU A 512 31.24 -13.59 -36.52
C GLU A 512 30.15 -13.07 -37.47
N ASP A 513 29.82 -13.84 -38.51
CA ASP A 513 28.87 -13.42 -39.57
C ASP A 513 27.48 -13.03 -39.01
N GLN A 514 27.09 -13.59 -37.87
CA GLN A 514 25.82 -13.29 -37.20
C GLN A 514 25.73 -11.86 -36.63
N HIS A 515 26.87 -11.18 -36.48
CA HIS A 515 27.01 -9.82 -35.94
C HIS A 515 27.56 -8.82 -36.96
N ALA A 516 27.55 -9.18 -38.25
CA ALA A 516 28.18 -8.39 -39.31
C ALA A 516 27.47 -7.05 -39.63
N ASN A 517 26.24 -6.84 -39.13
CA ASN A 517 25.40 -5.67 -39.46
C ASN A 517 24.90 -4.93 -38.21
N PRO A 518 25.79 -4.30 -37.44
CA PRO A 518 25.42 -3.59 -36.23
C PRO A 518 24.49 -2.39 -36.53
N ALA A 519 24.60 -1.79 -37.72
CA ALA A 519 23.74 -0.67 -38.14
C ALA A 519 22.26 -1.03 -38.34
N GLY A 520 21.93 -2.32 -38.47
CA GLY A 520 20.55 -2.78 -38.54
C GLY A 520 19.86 -2.86 -37.17
N HIS A 521 20.62 -2.75 -36.08
CA HIS A 521 20.13 -3.08 -34.73
C HIS A 521 20.18 -1.91 -33.73
N ASP A 522 20.83 -0.80 -34.06
CA ASP A 522 20.91 0.37 -33.18
C ASP A 522 20.85 1.68 -33.98
N SER A 523 20.22 2.70 -33.41
CA SER A 523 19.99 4.00 -34.08
C SER A 523 21.17 4.97 -33.95
N PHE A 524 22.28 4.56 -33.35
CA PHE A 524 23.45 5.39 -33.09
C PHE A 524 23.97 6.12 -34.33
N TRP A 525 24.03 5.45 -35.48
CA TRP A 525 24.53 6.07 -36.71
C TRP A 525 23.62 7.20 -37.22
N GLU A 526 22.30 7.08 -37.02
CA GLU A 526 21.33 8.13 -37.35
C GLU A 526 21.57 9.39 -36.51
N PHE A 527 21.83 9.21 -35.21
CA PHE A 527 21.98 10.32 -34.25
C PHE A 527 23.43 10.70 -33.92
N SER A 528 24.41 10.07 -34.57
CA SER A 528 25.84 10.23 -34.26
C SER A 528 26.32 11.68 -34.31
N GLU A 529 25.82 12.48 -35.25
CA GLU A 529 26.14 13.90 -35.37
C GLU A 529 25.59 14.73 -34.21
N ALA A 530 24.36 14.46 -33.78
CA ALA A 530 23.73 15.14 -32.64
C ALA A 530 24.41 14.76 -31.32
N LEU A 531 24.75 13.48 -31.14
CA LEU A 531 25.30 12.95 -29.89
C LEU A 531 26.81 13.20 -29.71
N TYR A 532 27.59 13.15 -30.80
CA TYR A 532 29.07 13.20 -30.74
C TYR A 532 29.69 14.31 -31.60
N GLY A 533 28.87 15.19 -32.19
CA GLY A 533 29.35 16.34 -32.97
C GLY A 533 30.01 15.98 -34.30
N ARG A 534 29.88 14.72 -34.75
CA ARG A 534 30.37 14.24 -36.05
C ARG A 534 29.51 13.10 -36.57
N LYS A 535 29.26 13.08 -37.87
CA LYS A 535 28.54 11.98 -38.52
C LYS A 535 29.45 10.77 -38.68
N ILE A 536 29.03 9.63 -38.14
CA ILE A 536 29.73 8.35 -38.27
C ILE A 536 29.09 7.52 -39.39
N GLU A 537 29.92 6.89 -40.22
CA GLU A 537 29.44 6.01 -41.29
C GLU A 537 28.78 4.75 -40.71
N ALA A 538 27.67 4.32 -41.30
CA ALA A 538 26.95 3.12 -40.89
C ALA A 538 27.88 1.89 -40.86
N GLY A 539 27.88 1.16 -39.74
CA GLY A 539 28.75 -0.02 -39.56
C GLY A 539 30.22 0.30 -39.27
N LYS A 540 30.56 1.57 -39.02
CA LYS A 540 31.86 1.99 -38.46
C LYS A 540 31.68 2.45 -37.01
N GLY A 541 32.67 2.17 -36.16
CA GLY A 541 32.70 2.77 -34.83
C GLY A 541 33.43 4.12 -34.82
N LEU A 542 33.52 4.73 -33.64
CA LEU A 542 34.08 6.07 -33.45
C LEU A 542 35.52 6.25 -34.00
N GLU A 543 36.32 5.18 -34.02
CA GLU A 543 37.71 5.22 -34.52
C GLU A 543 37.83 4.82 -36.00
N GLY A 544 36.69 4.64 -36.70
CA GLY A 544 36.65 4.32 -38.13
C GLY A 544 36.88 2.84 -38.47
N LYS A 545 37.06 1.97 -37.47
CA LYS A 545 37.10 0.51 -37.65
C LYS A 545 35.71 -0.04 -37.95
N GLY A 546 35.63 -1.07 -38.78
CA GLY A 546 34.40 -1.82 -39.08
C GLY A 546 34.37 -3.16 -38.36
N VAL A 547 33.41 -4.02 -38.68
CA VAL A 547 33.31 -5.39 -38.15
C VAL A 547 34.40 -6.33 -38.69
N GLU A 548 35.14 -5.90 -39.71
CA GLU A 548 36.33 -6.56 -40.22
C GLU A 548 37.39 -5.51 -40.61
N GLY A 549 38.67 -5.88 -40.51
CA GLY A 549 39.77 -4.99 -40.90
C GLY A 549 41.13 -5.45 -40.40
N VAL A 550 42.10 -4.53 -40.51
CA VAL A 550 43.50 -4.74 -40.08
C VAL A 550 43.75 -4.02 -38.75
N PHE A 551 44.52 -4.66 -37.87
CA PHE A 551 44.96 -4.06 -36.61
C PHE A 551 46.01 -2.97 -36.83
N ASP A 552 45.98 -1.91 -36.02
CA ASP A 552 47.02 -0.89 -35.99
C ASP A 552 48.12 -1.28 -34.99
N TRP A 553 49.39 -1.00 -35.30
CA TRP A 553 50.49 -1.23 -34.35
C TRP A 553 50.58 -0.09 -33.32
N ASP A 554 50.47 -0.43 -32.03
CA ASP A 554 50.65 0.48 -30.90
C ASP A 554 52.06 0.26 -30.32
N ALA A 555 53.01 1.10 -30.75
CA ALA A 555 54.42 0.99 -30.38
C ALA A 555 54.70 1.28 -28.89
N GLU A 556 53.82 2.00 -28.20
CA GLU A 556 53.99 2.32 -26.77
C GLU A 556 53.68 1.10 -25.90
N LYS A 557 52.66 0.32 -26.32
CA LYS A 557 52.22 -0.88 -25.61
C LYS A 557 52.77 -2.18 -26.18
N GLU A 558 53.43 -2.12 -27.34
CA GLU A 558 53.91 -3.26 -28.10
C GLU A 558 52.79 -4.26 -28.46
N ILE A 559 51.64 -3.76 -28.92
CA ILE A 559 50.46 -4.56 -29.27
C ILE A 559 49.85 -4.14 -30.61
N HIS A 560 49.19 -5.08 -31.28
CA HIS A 560 48.28 -4.80 -32.40
C HIS A 560 46.89 -4.49 -31.85
N ARG A 561 46.25 -3.40 -32.30
CA ARG A 561 45.01 -2.89 -31.72
C ARG A 561 43.99 -2.45 -32.76
N ALA A 562 42.74 -2.90 -32.61
CA ALA A 562 41.59 -2.45 -33.37
C ALA A 562 40.61 -1.78 -32.40
N LYS A 563 40.64 -0.45 -32.34
CA LYS A 563 39.80 0.33 -31.41
C LYS A 563 38.42 0.61 -32.02
N GLY A 564 37.39 0.55 -31.19
CA GLY A 564 36.03 0.94 -31.59
C GLY A 564 35.46 0.10 -32.74
N VAL A 565 35.69 -1.21 -32.74
CA VAL A 565 34.98 -2.16 -33.61
C VAL A 565 33.49 -2.11 -33.22
N PRO A 566 32.56 -1.75 -34.12
CA PRO A 566 31.17 -1.47 -33.78
C PRO A 566 30.39 -2.78 -33.56
N LEU A 567 30.55 -3.39 -32.40
CA LEU A 567 29.93 -4.67 -32.04
C LEU A 567 28.66 -4.44 -31.22
N LEU A 568 27.64 -5.24 -31.44
CA LEU A 568 26.36 -5.24 -30.72
C LEU A 568 26.01 -6.65 -30.27
N PRO A 569 25.24 -6.83 -29.18
CA PRO A 569 24.83 -8.15 -28.71
C PRO A 569 23.64 -8.72 -29.49
N TYR A 570 23.24 -8.08 -30.59
CA TYR A 570 22.06 -8.44 -31.37
C TYR A 570 22.48 -9.14 -32.65
N ARG A 571 22.04 -10.40 -32.79
CA ARG A 571 22.26 -11.22 -33.98
C ARG A 571 21.24 -10.87 -35.07
N GLU A 572 21.62 -11.12 -36.32
CA GLU A 572 20.74 -11.03 -37.49
C GLU A 572 19.47 -11.91 -37.37
N ASP A 573 19.51 -13.02 -36.63
CA ASP A 573 18.34 -13.87 -36.37
C ASP A 573 17.43 -13.34 -35.24
N GLY A 574 17.67 -12.11 -34.77
CA GLY A 574 16.90 -11.44 -33.72
C GLY A 574 17.19 -11.97 -32.31
N LYS A 575 18.18 -12.85 -32.15
CA LYS A 575 18.60 -13.36 -30.84
C LYS A 575 19.63 -12.47 -30.18
N PHE A 576 19.66 -12.55 -28.86
CA PHE A 576 20.63 -11.88 -28.01
C PHE A 576 21.82 -12.80 -27.74
N ASP A 577 23.03 -12.28 -27.92
CA ASP A 577 24.31 -12.91 -27.63
C ASP A 577 25.20 -11.93 -26.86
N ALA A 578 25.48 -12.26 -25.60
CA ALA A 578 26.26 -11.40 -24.71
C ALA A 578 27.77 -11.43 -25.02
N TYR A 579 28.23 -12.37 -25.84
CA TYR A 579 29.64 -12.58 -26.17
C TYR A 579 29.83 -12.68 -27.70
N PRO A 580 29.50 -11.60 -28.43
CA PRO A 580 29.55 -11.53 -29.88
C PRO A 580 30.97 -11.45 -30.46
#